data_AF-A0A1V4ZG64-F1
#
_entry.id   AF-A0A1V4ZG64-F1
#
_cell.length_a   1.000
_cell.length_b   1.000
_cell.length_c   1.000
_cell.angle_alpha   90.00
_cell.angle_beta   90.00
_cell.angle_gamma   90.00
#
_symmetry.space_group_name_H-M   'P 1'
#
loop_
_entity.id
_entity.type
_entity.pdbx_description
1 polymer ?
#
loop_
_entity_poly.entity_id
_entity_poly.type
_entity_poly.pdbx_seq_one_letter_code
_entity_poly.pdbx_strand_id
1 'polypeptide(L)'
;MMGKNIKAAIVLIAVFAIGLVGFYVFSAEMGDGLERTTSDEGIVESEPIYNAPLDYGSAYGSSLVMGIIGFVAVLLSFTAFWLLAKKRGQKSG
;
A
#
# COMPACT_ATOMS: atom_id res chain seq x y z
N MET A 1 -26.95 -8.91 -13.41
CA MET A 1 -25.88 -9.82 -13.86
C MET A 1 -24.54 -9.09 -13.75
N MET A 2 -23.69 -9.46 -12.78
CA MET A 2 -22.30 -8.96 -12.74
C MET A 2 -21.59 -9.52 -13.99
N GLY A 3 -21.13 -8.66 -14.89
CA GLY A 3 -20.53 -9.08 -16.17
C GLY A 3 -19.33 -9.98 -15.93
N LYS A 4 -19.11 -10.99 -16.79
CA LYS A 4 -18.00 -11.96 -16.74
C LYS A 4 -16.64 -11.31 -16.40
N ASN A 5 -16.41 -10.11 -16.92
CA ASN A 5 -15.19 -9.31 -16.73
C ASN A 5 -15.02 -8.82 -15.27
N ILE A 6 -16.11 -8.47 -14.59
CA ILE A 6 -16.07 -8.02 -13.18
C ILE A 6 -15.72 -9.19 -12.27
N LYS A 7 -16.24 -10.39 -12.54
CA LYS A 7 -15.87 -11.60 -11.78
C LYS A 7 -14.38 -11.91 -11.95
N ALA A 8 -13.86 -11.84 -13.18
CA ALA A 8 -12.44 -12.04 -13.45
C ALA A 8 -11.56 -11.00 -12.74
N ALA A 9 -11.97 -9.73 -12.74
CA ALA A 9 -11.25 -8.67 -12.04
C ALA A 9 -11.21 -8.91 -10.52
N ILE A 10 -12.33 -9.30 -9.90
CA ILE A 10 -12.38 -9.61 -8.47
C ILE A 10 -11.46 -10.78 -8.12
N VAL A 11 -11.46 -11.85 -8.93
CA VAL A 11 -10.57 -13.00 -8.72
C VAL A 11 -9.11 -12.59 -8.83
N LEU A 12 -8.76 -11.79 -9.84
CA LEU A 12 -7.38 -11.34 -10.03
C LEU A 12 -6.91 -10.45 -8.87
N ILE A 13 -7.76 -9.55 -8.39
CA ILE A 13 -7.49 -8.72 -7.20
C ILE A 13 -7.28 -9.61 -5.96
N ALA A 14 -8.13 -10.63 -5.75
CA ALA A 14 -8.00 -11.53 -4.62
C ALA A 14 -6.69 -12.34 -4.68
N VAL A 15 -6.30 -12.84 -5.86
CA VAL A 15 -5.04 -13.55 -6.08
C VAL A 15 -3.85 -12.64 -5.79
N PHE A 16 -3.86 -11.39 -6.28
CA PHE A 16 -2.80 -10.43 -5.98
C PHE A 16 -2.75 -10.05 -4.50
N ALA A 17 -3.90 -9.85 -3.85
CA ALA A 17 -3.93 -9.52 -2.42
C ALA A 17 -3.30 -10.62 -1.57
N ILE A 18 -3.61 -11.89 -1.85
CA ILE A 18 -3.03 -13.03 -1.14
C ILE A 18 -1.56 -13.23 -1.54
N GLY A 19 -1.28 -13.18 -2.84
CA GLY A 19 0.05 -13.39 -3.40
C GLY A 19 1.07 -12.35 -2.93
N LEU A 20 0.68 -11.07 -2.82
CA LEU A 20 1.53 -10.00 -2.33
C LEU A 20 1.89 -10.17 -0.85
N VAL A 21 0.93 -10.58 -0.02
CA VAL A 21 1.20 -10.85 1.41
C VAL A 21 2.15 -12.04 1.55
N GLY A 22 1.90 -13.12 0.81
CA GLY A 22 2.80 -14.29 0.81
C GLY A 22 4.19 -13.96 0.28
N PHE A 23 4.27 -13.19 -0.81
CA PHE A 23 5.53 -12.71 -1.37
C PHE A 23 6.29 -11.85 -0.37
N TYR A 24 5.61 -10.92 0.30
CA TYR A 24 6.21 -10.04 1.31
C TYR A 24 6.81 -10.84 2.47
N VAL A 25 6.09 -11.84 3.00
CA VAL A 25 6.62 -12.70 4.08
C VAL A 25 7.91 -13.40 3.65
N PHE A 26 7.97 -13.88 2.40
CA PHE A 26 9.16 -14.52 1.86
C PHE A 26 10.29 -13.52 1.55
N SER A 27 9.95 -12.32 1.07
CA SER A 27 10.93 -11.33 0.64
C SER A 27 11.50 -10.48 1.78
N ALA A 28 10.77 -10.34 2.89
CA ALA A 28 11.18 -9.51 4.02
C ALA A 28 12.51 -9.95 4.66
N GLU A 29 12.82 -11.26 4.65
CA GLU A 29 14.08 -11.80 5.17
C GLU A 29 15.25 -11.70 4.18
N MET A 30 15.00 -11.34 2.91
CA MET A 30 16.04 -11.29 1.89
C MET A 30 16.88 -10.00 1.91
N GLY A 31 16.62 -9.09 2.85
CA GLY A 31 17.29 -7.78 2.94
C GLY A 31 16.82 -6.82 1.85
N ASP A 32 17.06 -5.52 2.02
CA ASP A 32 16.77 -4.56 0.96
C ASP A 32 17.67 -4.83 -0.26
N GLY A 33 17.17 -4.55 -1.47
CA GLY A 33 17.96 -4.68 -2.69
C GLY A 33 19.21 -3.81 -2.65
N LEU A 34 19.13 -2.66 -1.96
CA LEU A 34 20.25 -1.76 -1.72
C LEU A 34 21.30 -2.39 -0.79
N GLU A 35 20.86 -3.01 0.31
CA GLU A 35 21.72 -3.65 1.31
C GLU A 35 22.53 -4.80 0.68
N ARG A 36 21.88 -5.58 -0.21
CA ARG A 36 22.56 -6.61 -1.02
C ARG A 36 23.62 -6.02 -1.95
N THR A 37 23.31 -4.96 -2.70
CA THR A 37 24.28 -4.35 -3.62
C THR A 37 25.45 -3.69 -2.88
N THR A 38 25.20 -3.12 -1.70
CA THR A 38 26.21 -2.40 -0.91
C THR A 38 27.15 -3.37 -0.18
N SER A 39 26.62 -4.53 0.24
CA SER A 39 27.39 -5.64 0.81
C SER A 39 28.34 -6.28 -0.21
N ASP A 40 27.89 -6.44 -1.46
CA ASP A 40 28.71 -7.02 -2.55
C ASP A 40 29.90 -6.11 -2.94
N GLU A 41 29.79 -4.80 -2.68
CA GLU A 41 30.86 -3.81 -2.90
C GLU A 41 31.75 -3.59 -1.66
N GLY A 42 31.48 -4.28 -0.54
CA GLY A 42 32.26 -4.17 0.69
C GLY A 42 32.09 -2.83 1.43
N ILE A 43 31.03 -2.09 1.12
CA ILE A 43 30.71 -0.81 1.74
C ILE A 43 29.90 -1.10 3.00
N VAL A 44 30.44 -0.72 4.17
CA VAL A 44 29.70 -0.80 5.44
C VAL A 44 28.66 0.32 5.43
N GLU A 45 27.37 -0.03 5.43
CA GLU A 45 26.30 0.96 5.52
C GLU A 45 26.50 1.83 6.77
N SER A 46 26.75 3.13 6.56
CA SER A 46 26.78 4.11 7.63
C SER A 46 25.37 4.32 8.18
N GLU A 47 25.23 4.49 9.49
CA GLU A 47 23.92 4.76 10.09
C GLU A 47 23.21 5.93 9.40
N PRO A 48 21.90 5.81 9.11
CA PRO A 48 21.14 6.83 8.42
C PRO A 48 21.21 8.16 9.19
N ILE A 49 21.83 9.16 8.55
CA ILE A 49 22.02 10.51 9.12
C ILE A 49 20.66 11.19 9.39
N TYR A 50 19.61 10.79 8.65
CA TYR A 50 18.26 11.30 8.79
C TYR A 50 17.28 10.15 9.04
N ASN A 51 16.72 10.12 10.25
CA ASN A 51 15.57 9.28 10.55
C ASN A 51 14.30 10.06 10.24
N ALA A 52 13.45 9.52 9.38
CA ALA A 52 12.14 10.09 9.15
C ALA A 52 11.37 10.14 10.47
N PRO A 53 10.69 11.25 10.81
CA PRO A 53 9.95 11.37 12.07
C PRO A 53 8.75 10.41 12.14
N LEU A 54 8.34 9.88 10.99
CA LEU A 54 7.35 8.82 10.86
C LEU A 54 8.07 7.59 10.30
N ASP A 55 8.43 6.68 11.21
CA ASP A 55 8.93 5.36 10.84
C ASP A 55 7.80 4.59 10.13
N TYR A 56 8.06 4.23 8.88
CA TYR A 56 7.09 3.58 7.99
C TYR A 56 7.62 2.21 7.56
N GLY A 57 8.05 1.36 8.50
CA GLY A 57 8.56 0.05 8.07
C GLY A 57 9.19 -0.83 9.12
N SER A 58 9.60 -0.32 10.28
CA SER A 58 10.38 -1.12 11.24
C SER A 58 9.65 -2.35 11.79
N ALA A 59 8.32 -2.34 11.83
CA ALA A 59 7.52 -3.47 12.27
C ALA A 59 6.33 -3.72 11.33
N TYR A 60 6.25 -4.93 10.78
CA TYR A 60 5.17 -5.34 9.88
C TYR A 60 3.76 -4.99 10.40
N GLY A 61 3.52 -5.22 11.69
CA GLY A 61 2.23 -4.93 12.32
C GLY A 61 1.86 -3.44 12.30
N SER A 62 2.82 -2.54 12.56
CA SER A 62 2.55 -1.09 12.53
C SER A 62 2.37 -0.59 11.10
N SER A 63 3.15 -1.10 10.14
CA SER A 63 3.01 -0.78 8.72
C SER A 63 1.65 -1.21 8.16
N LEU A 64 1.17 -2.41 8.52
CA LEU A 64 -0.16 -2.89 8.10
C LEU A 64 -1.28 -2.00 8.64
N VAL A 65 -1.22 -1.64 9.93
CA VAL A 65 -2.21 -0.77 10.57
C VAL A 65 -2.21 0.62 9.93
N MET A 66 -1.03 1.21 9.70
CA MET A 66 -0.92 2.49 9.00
C MET A 66 -1.42 2.43 7.55
N GLY A 67 -1.18 1.32 6.85
CA GLY A 67 -1.74 1.06 5.53
C GLY A 67 -3.28 1.05 5.53
N ILE A 68 -3.90 0.37 6.50
CA ILE A 68 -5.36 0.34 6.66
C ILE A 68 -5.91 1.74 6.96
N ILE A 69 -5.28 2.48 7.88
CA ILE A 69 -5.68 3.85 8.23
C ILE A 69 -5.63 4.76 7.00
N GLY A 70 -4.52 4.72 6.26
CA GLY A 70 -4.35 5.51 5.03
C GLY A 70 -5.39 5.16 3.96
N PHE A 71 -5.66 3.87 3.76
CA PHE A 71 -6.68 3.41 2.82
C PHE A 71 -8.08 3.92 3.19
N VAL A 72 -8.48 3.79 4.47
CA VAL A 72 -9.77 4.28 4.96
C VAL A 72 -9.88 5.79 4.79
N ALA A 73 -8.82 6.55 5.11
CA ALA A 73 -8.82 8.00 4.96
C ALA A 73 -9.06 8.43 3.51
N VAL A 74 -8.35 7.84 2.55
CA VAL A 74 -8.52 8.12 1.12
C VAL A 74 -9.93 7.77 0.65
N LEU A 75 -10.46 6.61 1.08
CA LEU A 75 -11.79 6.15 0.69
C LEU A 75 -12.89 7.07 1.22
N LEU A 76 -12.76 7.54 2.47
CA LEU A 76 -13.65 8.54 3.06
C LEU A 76 -13.56 9.89 2.36
N SER A 77 -12.36 10.39 2.07
CA SER A 77 -12.18 11.64 1.34
C SER A 77 -12.79 11.58 -0.06
N PHE A 78 -12.57 10.49 -0.78
CA PHE A 78 -13.15 10.28 -2.11
C PHE A 78 -14.67 10.20 -2.08
N THR A 79 -15.24 9.41 -1.16
CA THR A 79 -16.70 9.27 -1.03
C THR A 79 -17.36 10.58 -0.59
N ALA A 80 -16.76 11.32 0.34
CA ALA A 80 -17.21 12.65 0.73
C ALA A 80 -17.20 13.62 -0.46
N PHE A 81 -16.11 13.66 -1.22
CA PHE A 81 -16.00 14.47 -2.42
C PHE A 81 -17.07 14.12 -3.46
N TRP A 82 -17.27 12.83 -3.75
CA TRP A 82 -18.26 12.36 -4.70
C TRP A 82 -19.70 12.72 -4.27
N LEU A 83 -20.03 12.57 -2.99
CA LEU A 83 -21.34 12.97 -2.45
C LEU A 83 -21.58 14.47 -2.56
N LEU A 84 -20.57 15.29 -2.31
CA LEU A 84 -20.64 16.75 -2.50
C LEU A 84 -20.82 17.13 -3.97
N ALA A 85 -20.08 16.48 -4.88
CA ALA A 85 -20.20 16.69 -6.31
C ALA A 85 -21.61 16.32 -6.83
N LYS A 86 -22.17 15.19 -6.36
CA LYS A 86 -23.53 14.76 -6.73
C LYS A 86 -24.60 15.75 -6.26
N LYS A 87 -24.49 16.25 -5.02
CA LYS A 87 -25.42 17.27 -4.49
C LYS A 87 -25.38 18.59 -5.28
N ARG A 88 -24.23 18.96 -5.84
CA ARG A 88 -24.09 20.16 -6.69
C ARG A 88 -24.76 19.99 -8.05
N GLY A 89 -24.65 18.82 -8.68
CA GLY A 89 -25.30 18.56 -9.97
C GLY A 89 -26.84 18.55 -9.93
N GLN A 90 -27.44 18.24 -8.76
CA GLN A 90 -28.89 18.14 -8.61
C GLN A 90 -29.59 19.49 -8.34
N LYS A 91 -28.85 20.54 -7.97
CA LYS A 91 -29.40 21.89 -7.71
C LYS A 91 -29.48 22.80 -8.95
N SER A 92 -28.99 22.33 -10.09
CA SER A 92 -28.91 23.12 -11.34
C SER A 92 -29.83 22.61 -12.46
N GLY A 93 -30.76 21.71 -12.16
CA GLY A 93 -31.84 21.28 -13.06
C GLY A 93 -33.19 21.51 -12.42
#